data_AF-A0A920SNL4-F1
#
_entry.id   AF-A0A920SNL4-F1
#
_cell.length_a   1.000
_cell.length_b   1.000
_cell.length_c   1.000
_cell.angle_alpha   90.00
_cell.angle_beta   90.00
_cell.angle_gamma   90.00
#
_symmetry.space_group_name_H-M   'P 1'
#
loop_
_entity.id
_entity.type
_entity.pdbx_description
1 polymer ?
#
loop_
_entity_poly.entity_id
_entity_poly.type
_entity_poly.pdbx_seq_one_letter_code
_entity_poly.pdbx_strand_id
1 'polypeptide(L)'
;MNKGEAQNRWWGVITITLMFLMSCFFSTRTGQPSPVSANAPETEFSSARAMAILVEIARQAHPPGSPEHERVRGYLVDRLTTLGLNPEIQTSTSSFQRGTMARNRYRQKCGRAATWYGIHRGYLDHRSLR
;
A
#
# COMPACT_ATOMS: atom_id res chain seq x y z
N MET A 1 52.83 -29.81 -8.24
CA MET A 1 52.55 -28.40 -7.83
C MET A 1 51.26 -27.96 -8.54
N ASN A 2 50.13 -28.02 -7.83
CA ASN A 2 48.80 -28.05 -8.44
C ASN A 2 48.31 -26.63 -8.79
N LYS A 3 48.51 -26.19 -10.03
CA LYS A 3 48.12 -24.84 -10.50
C LYS A 3 46.60 -24.64 -10.59
N GLY A 4 45.80 -25.71 -10.47
CA GLY A 4 44.34 -25.68 -10.64
C GLY A 4 43.55 -25.05 -9.49
N GLU A 5 44.09 -25.04 -8.26
CA GLU A 5 43.35 -24.60 -7.06
C GLU A 5 43.50 -23.11 -6.73
N ALA A 6 44.48 -22.43 -7.33
CA ALA A 6 44.61 -20.99 -7.25
C ALA A 6 43.71 -20.28 -8.28
N GLN A 7 43.57 -20.87 -9.47
CA GLN A 7 42.82 -20.30 -10.59
C GLN A 7 41.34 -20.13 -10.19
N ASN A 8 40.63 -21.21 -9.85
CA ASN A 8 39.22 -21.21 -9.45
C ASN A 8 38.89 -20.28 -8.25
N ARG A 9 39.81 -20.12 -7.28
CA ARG A 9 39.61 -19.19 -6.15
C ARG A 9 39.57 -17.73 -6.59
N TRP A 10 40.39 -17.33 -7.56
CA TRP A 10 40.38 -15.97 -8.10
C TRP A 10 39.15 -15.71 -8.98
N TRP A 11 38.71 -16.70 -9.76
CA TRP A 11 37.48 -16.59 -10.54
C TRP A 11 36.25 -16.39 -9.65
N GLY A 12 36.19 -17.04 -8.49
CA GLY A 12 35.13 -16.81 -7.51
C GLY A 12 35.14 -15.39 -6.92
N VAL A 13 36.32 -14.84 -6.62
CA VAL A 13 36.42 -13.45 -6.12
C VAL A 13 36.02 -12.44 -7.21
N ILE A 14 36.39 -12.70 -8.47
CA ILE A 14 36.03 -11.86 -9.61
C ILE A 14 34.50 -11.85 -9.83
N THR A 15 33.84 -13.01 -9.80
CA THR A 15 32.39 -13.08 -9.98
C THR A 15 31.64 -12.37 -8.85
N ILE A 16 32.05 -12.56 -7.59
CA ILE A 16 31.44 -11.87 -6.44
C ILE A 16 31.61 -10.35 -6.56
N THR A 17 32.80 -9.89 -6.90
CA THR A 17 33.08 -8.45 -7.07
C THR A 17 32.25 -7.86 -8.21
N LEU A 18 32.13 -8.58 -9.33
CA LEU A 18 31.31 -8.17 -10.47
C LEU A 18 29.83 -8.09 -10.08
N MET A 19 29.30 -9.08 -9.36
CA MET A 19 27.91 -9.05 -8.88
C MET A 19 27.66 -7.89 -7.93
N PHE A 20 28.61 -7.60 -7.03
CA PHE A 20 28.50 -6.48 -6.10
C PHE A 20 28.49 -5.14 -6.83
N LEU A 21 29.43 -4.93 -7.76
CA LEU A 21 29.49 -3.70 -8.55
C LEU A 21 28.24 -3.51 -9.42
N MET A 22 27.74 -4.58 -10.04
CA MET A 22 26.51 -4.55 -10.83
C MET A 22 25.31 -4.22 -9.95
N SER A 23 25.21 -4.81 -8.75
CA SER A 23 24.16 -4.49 -7.78
C SER A 23 24.20 -3.03 -7.33
N CYS A 24 25.39 -2.49 -7.02
CA CYS A 24 25.55 -1.09 -6.67
C CYS A 24 25.16 -0.16 -7.82
N PHE A 25 25.56 -0.50 -9.05
CA PHE A 25 25.23 0.28 -10.25
C PHE A 25 23.73 0.33 -10.55
N PHE A 26 23.02 -0.79 -10.39
CA PHE A 26 21.56 -0.82 -10.53
C PHE A 26 20.87 -0.08 -9.37
N SER A 27 21.40 -0.19 -8.15
CA SER A 27 20.83 0.48 -6.98
C SER A 27 20.83 2.01 -7.10
N THR A 28 21.92 2.62 -7.58
CA THR A 28 22.00 4.09 -7.75
C THR A 28 21.09 4.64 -8.84
N ARG A 29 20.66 3.79 -9.79
CA ARG A 29 19.71 4.14 -10.86
C ARG A 29 18.25 4.07 -10.42
N THR A 30 17.98 3.55 -9.23
CA THR A 30 16.63 3.48 -8.64
C THR A 30 16.31 4.75 -7.83
N GLY A 31 17.07 5.83 -8.04
CA GLY A 31 16.97 7.06 -7.26
C GLY A 31 15.57 7.67 -7.33
N GLN A 32 14.89 7.71 -6.19
CA GLN A 32 13.66 8.48 -6.05
C GLN A 32 13.87 9.90 -6.59
N PRO A 33 12.88 10.46 -7.33
CA PRO A 33 12.94 11.84 -7.77
C PRO A 33 13.15 12.76 -6.56
N SER A 34 13.98 13.79 -6.74
CA SER A 34 14.27 14.77 -5.68
C SER A 34 12.96 15.34 -5.11
N PRO A 35 12.83 15.45 -3.78
CA PRO A 35 11.58 15.90 -3.17
C PRO A 35 11.24 17.31 -3.62
N VAL A 36 10.12 17.44 -4.33
CA VAL A 36 9.58 18.73 -4.74
C VAL A 36 8.77 19.33 -3.59
N SER A 37 8.90 20.63 -3.36
CA SER A 37 8.22 21.34 -2.27
C SER A 37 6.69 21.21 -2.34
N ALA A 38 6.00 21.53 -1.24
CA ALA A 38 4.53 21.49 -1.19
C ALA A 38 3.88 22.53 -2.12
N ASN A 39 4.60 23.60 -2.48
CA ASN A 39 4.14 24.70 -3.31
C ASN A 39 4.43 24.50 -4.82
N ALA A 40 4.84 23.29 -5.22
CA ALA A 40 5.04 22.97 -6.64
C ALA A 40 3.76 23.16 -7.45
N PRO A 41 3.85 23.35 -8.78
CA PRO A 41 2.67 23.37 -9.66
C PRO A 41 1.75 22.17 -9.42
N GLU A 42 0.44 22.35 -9.60
CA GLU A 42 -0.56 21.29 -9.46
C GLU A 42 -0.42 20.19 -10.52
N THR A 43 0.24 20.52 -11.64
CA THR A 43 0.55 19.60 -12.73
C THR A 43 1.69 18.64 -12.40
N GLU A 44 2.43 18.89 -11.32
CA GLU A 44 3.56 18.09 -10.90
C GLU A 44 3.26 17.31 -9.62
N PHE A 45 3.81 16.10 -9.55
CA PHE A 45 3.74 15.31 -8.33
C PHE A 45 4.66 15.90 -7.26
N SER A 46 4.12 16.15 -6.06
CA SER A 46 4.88 16.59 -4.89
C SER A 46 4.79 15.55 -3.79
N SER A 47 5.94 14.99 -3.41
CA SER A 47 6.04 14.06 -2.28
C SER A 47 5.65 14.71 -0.96
N ALA A 48 5.92 16.02 -0.79
CA ALA A 48 5.51 16.76 0.40
C ALA A 48 3.98 16.82 0.56
N ARG A 49 3.24 17.08 -0.53
CA ARG A 49 1.77 17.05 -0.52
C ARG A 49 1.23 15.64 -0.25
N ALA A 50 1.83 14.63 -0.88
CA ALA A 50 1.46 13.23 -0.67
C ALA A 50 1.67 12.80 0.79
N MET A 51 2.76 13.25 1.43
CA MET A 51 3.08 12.88 2.81
C MET A 51 2.03 13.39 3.81
N ALA A 52 1.48 14.59 3.61
CA ALA A 52 0.39 15.12 4.44
C ALA A 52 -0.85 14.21 4.42
N ILE A 53 -1.19 13.65 3.25
CA ILE A 53 -2.29 12.70 3.09
C ILE A 53 -1.95 11.37 3.78
N LEU A 54 -0.72 10.88 3.62
CA LEU A 54 -0.28 9.61 4.22
C LEU A 54 -0.33 9.66 5.75
N VAL A 55 0.04 10.77 6.37
CA VAL A 55 -0.03 10.94 7.83
C VAL A 55 -1.48 10.80 8.33
N GLU A 56 -2.48 11.26 7.57
CA GLU A 56 -3.90 11.13 7.92
C GLU A 56 -4.40 9.69 7.83
N ILE A 57 -3.97 8.97 6.79
CA ILE A 57 -4.36 7.58 6.55
C ILE A 57 -3.70 6.66 7.58
N ALA A 58 -2.41 6.85 7.83
CA ALA A 58 -1.59 5.98 8.67
C ALA A 58 -1.68 6.29 10.18
N ARG A 59 -2.63 7.11 10.63
CA ARG A 59 -2.80 7.47 12.05
C ARG A 59 -2.95 6.25 12.97
N GLN A 60 -3.62 5.21 12.50
CA GLN A 60 -3.86 3.97 13.24
C GLN A 60 -3.93 2.78 12.28
N ALA A 61 -3.55 1.59 12.73
CA ALA A 61 -3.70 0.38 11.93
C ALA A 61 -5.18 0.14 11.59
N HIS A 62 -5.49 0.03 10.29
CA HIS A 62 -6.85 -0.07 9.73
C HIS A 62 -7.05 -1.37 8.93
N PRO A 63 -7.05 -2.56 9.60
CA PRO A 63 -7.32 -3.83 8.96
C PRO A 63 -8.75 -3.88 8.37
N PRO A 64 -9.01 -4.71 7.35
CA PRO A 64 -10.33 -4.82 6.73
C PRO A 64 -11.43 -5.11 7.76
N GLY A 65 -12.55 -4.38 7.67
CA GLY A 65 -13.68 -4.51 8.61
C GLY A 65 -13.49 -3.84 9.97
N SER A 66 -12.41 -3.09 10.19
CA SER A 66 -12.26 -2.23 11.38
C SER A 66 -12.94 -0.87 11.18
N PRO A 67 -13.36 -0.18 12.27
CA PRO A 67 -13.91 1.17 12.19
C PRO A 67 -12.96 2.17 11.52
N GLU A 68 -11.65 2.04 11.77
CA GLU A 68 -10.64 2.89 11.14
C GLU A 68 -10.55 2.66 9.62
N HIS A 69 -10.83 1.45 9.15
CA HIS A 69 -10.89 1.15 7.72
C HIS A 69 -12.06 1.88 7.03
N GLU A 70 -13.21 1.94 7.69
CA GLU A 70 -14.37 2.70 7.21
C GLU A 70 -14.10 4.22 7.22
N ARG A 71 -13.46 4.73 8.28
CA ARG A 71 -13.04 6.13 8.38
C ARG A 71 -12.12 6.53 7.23
N VAL A 72 -11.06 5.76 6.98
CA VAL A 72 -10.10 6.01 5.90
C VAL A 72 -10.79 5.92 4.53
N ARG A 73 -11.69 4.96 4.33
CA ARG A 73 -12.49 4.86 3.09
C ARG A 73 -13.32 6.12 2.86
N GLY A 74 -14.02 6.62 3.88
CA GLY A 74 -14.79 7.86 3.80
C GLY A 74 -13.92 9.07 3.47
N TYR A 75 -12.76 9.18 4.12
CA TYR A 75 -11.78 10.23 3.84
C TYR A 75 -11.31 10.22 2.37
N LEU A 76 -11.01 9.05 1.81
CA LEU A 76 -10.60 8.95 0.41
C LEU A 76 -11.72 9.36 -0.57
N VAL A 77 -12.96 8.96 -0.30
CA VAL A 77 -14.13 9.35 -1.12
C VAL A 77 -14.32 10.87 -1.12
N ASP A 78 -14.22 11.51 0.04
CA ASP A 78 -14.34 12.96 0.19
C ASP A 78 -13.23 13.70 -0.58
N ARG A 79 -11.98 13.26 -0.42
CA ARG A 79 -10.83 13.85 -1.13
C ARG A 79 -10.93 13.71 -2.64
N LEU A 80 -11.34 12.55 -3.15
CA LEU A 80 -11.52 12.32 -4.58
C LEU A 80 -12.67 13.15 -5.14
N THR A 81 -13.78 13.26 -4.42
CA THR A 81 -14.92 14.11 -4.79
C THR A 81 -14.54 15.58 -4.83
N THR A 82 -13.74 16.05 -3.87
CA THR A 82 -13.22 17.43 -3.83
C THR A 82 -12.36 17.76 -5.05
N LEU A 83 -11.67 16.76 -5.60
CA LEU A 83 -10.89 16.89 -6.84
C LEU A 83 -11.75 16.81 -8.11
N GLY A 84 -13.07 16.69 -7.99
CA GLY A 84 -14.00 16.58 -9.13
C GLY A 84 -14.07 15.19 -9.75
N LEU A 85 -13.55 14.17 -9.08
CA LEU A 85 -13.65 12.77 -9.53
C LEU A 85 -14.95 12.15 -9.05
N ASN A 86 -15.37 11.07 -9.71
CA ASN A 86 -16.55 10.28 -9.32
C ASN A 86 -16.12 8.92 -8.73
N PRO A 87 -15.81 8.86 -7.42
CA PRO A 87 -15.33 7.63 -6.78
C PRO A 87 -16.45 6.58 -6.61
N GLU A 88 -16.16 5.33 -6.92
CA GLU A 88 -17.05 4.19 -6.69
C GLU A 88 -16.51 3.27 -5.58
N ILE A 89 -17.42 2.76 -4.75
CA ILE A 89 -17.07 1.84 -3.65
C ILE A 89 -17.34 0.40 -4.10
N GLN A 90 -16.26 -0.33 -4.38
CA GLN A 90 -16.33 -1.74 -4.73
C GLN A 90 -16.19 -2.60 -3.47
N THR A 91 -17.17 -3.49 -3.26
CA THR A 91 -17.19 -4.39 -2.09
C THR A 91 -16.83 -5.80 -2.54
N SER A 92 -15.82 -6.40 -1.92
CA SER A 92 -15.40 -7.78 -2.17
C SER A 92 -15.17 -8.54 -0.87
N THR A 93 -15.49 -9.83 -0.89
CA THR A 93 -15.24 -10.73 0.24
C THR A 93 -13.82 -11.27 0.14
N SER A 94 -12.98 -10.96 1.12
CA SER A 94 -11.63 -11.50 1.22
C SER A 94 -11.59 -12.72 2.14
N SER A 95 -11.02 -13.82 1.65
CA SER A 95 -10.66 -14.99 2.47
C SER A 95 -9.17 -14.92 2.79
N PHE A 96 -8.84 -14.53 4.01
CA PHE A 96 -7.45 -14.62 4.49
C PHE A 96 -7.22 -16.01 5.07
N GLN A 97 -6.41 -16.83 4.38
CA GLN A 97 -5.97 -18.11 4.94
C GLN A 97 -5.04 -17.83 6.12
N ARG A 98 -5.62 -17.94 7.32
CA ARG A 98 -4.93 -17.67 8.58
C ARG A 98 -3.88 -18.76 8.81
N GLY A 99 -2.62 -18.49 8.45
CA GLY A 99 -1.49 -19.30 8.84
C GLY A 99 -1.38 -19.37 10.38
N THR A 100 -1.05 -20.55 10.90
CA THR A 100 -0.98 -20.86 12.33
C THR A 100 0.09 -20.05 13.06
N MET A 101 -0.37 -19.08 13.86
CA MET A 101 0.18 -18.56 15.13
C MET A 101 1.63 -18.02 15.19
N ALA A 102 1.75 -16.69 15.10
CA ALA A 102 2.58 -15.92 16.04
C ALA A 102 1.64 -15.16 16.98
N ARG A 103 1.86 -15.30 18.29
CA ARG A 103 0.99 -14.81 19.38
C ARG A 103 1.11 -13.29 19.53
N ASN A 104 0.47 -12.51 18.66
CA ASN A 104 0.31 -11.08 18.87
C ASN A 104 -1.02 -10.79 19.58
N ARG A 105 -0.95 -10.01 20.66
CA ARG A 105 -2.08 -9.62 21.53
C ARG A 105 -2.92 -8.50 20.90
N TYR A 106 -3.18 -8.53 19.59
CA TYR A 106 -4.26 -7.72 19.04
C TYR A 106 -5.56 -8.47 19.28
N ARG A 107 -6.19 -8.16 20.42
CA ARG A 107 -7.59 -8.49 20.70
C ARG A 107 -8.45 -7.69 19.73
N GLN A 108 -8.49 -8.13 18.49
CA GLN A 108 -9.44 -7.69 17.50
C GLN A 108 -10.79 -8.23 17.96
N LYS A 109 -11.48 -7.44 18.78
CA LYS A 109 -12.93 -7.58 18.96
C LYS A 109 -13.54 -7.28 17.60
N CYS A 110 -13.50 -8.24 16.69
CA CYS A 110 -14.57 -8.33 15.72
C CYS A 110 -15.82 -8.52 16.57
N GLY A 111 -16.65 -7.48 16.65
CA GLY A 111 -17.97 -7.59 17.25
C GLY A 111 -18.62 -8.84 16.69
N ARG A 112 -19.14 -9.67 17.61
CA ARG A 112 -20.03 -10.79 17.32
C ARG A 112 -20.93 -10.40 16.16
N ALA A 113 -20.95 -11.23 15.12
CA ALA A 113 -21.92 -11.27 14.03
C ALA A 113 -23.09 -10.28 14.24
N ALA A 114 -22.89 -9.03 13.80
CA ALA A 114 -24.00 -8.13 13.59
C ALA A 114 -24.58 -8.56 12.24
N THR A 115 -25.56 -9.45 12.35
CA THR A 115 -26.63 -9.72 11.40
C THR A 115 -26.49 -8.98 10.06
N TRP A 116 -26.14 -9.74 9.02
CA TRP A 116 -26.18 -9.36 7.61
C TRP A 116 -27.64 -9.16 7.10
N TYR A 117 -28.47 -8.49 7.89
CA TYR A 117 -29.85 -8.18 7.56
C TYR A 117 -30.21 -6.84 8.23
N GLY A 118 -30.05 -5.73 7.52
CA GLY A 118 -30.40 -4.42 8.09
C GLY A 118 -29.88 -3.15 7.42
N ILE A 119 -29.14 -3.20 6.32
CA ILE A 119 -28.67 -1.99 5.61
C ILE A 119 -28.94 -2.11 4.10
N HIS A 120 -30.19 -2.39 3.74
CA HIS A 120 -30.66 -2.34 2.34
C HIS A 120 -32.07 -1.72 2.20
N ARG A 121 -32.47 -0.83 3.12
CA ARG A 121 -33.61 0.08 2.93
C ARG A 121 -33.10 1.52 3.02
N GLY A 122 -32.90 2.17 1.87
CA GLY A 122 -32.53 3.59 1.85
C GLY A 122 -32.00 4.12 0.52
N TYR A 123 -31.72 3.27 -0.46
CA TYR A 123 -31.41 3.70 -1.84
C TYR A 123 -32.57 3.32 -2.76
N LEU A 124 -33.70 4.01 -2.57
CA LEU A 124 -34.77 4.13 -3.56
C LEU A 124 -34.17 4.89 -4.76
N ASP A 125 -34.07 4.23 -5.90
CA ASP A 125 -35.01 4.38 -7.02
C ASP A 125 -34.96 5.76 -7.68
N HIS A 126 -34.13 5.87 -8.72
CA HIS A 126 -34.21 6.91 -9.75
C HIS A 126 -33.76 6.38 -11.11
N ARG A 127 -34.10 5.13 -11.42
CA ARG A 127 -33.87 4.58 -12.77
C ARG A 127 -35.10 3.84 -13.29
N SER A 128 -36.23 4.52 -13.28
CA SER A 128 -37.29 4.27 -14.24
C SER A 128 -37.91 5.60 -14.65
N LEU A 129 -37.72 5.97 -15.92
CA LEU A 129 -38.67 6.59 -16.84
C LEU A 129 -37.87 7.29 -17.95
N ARG A 130 -37.88 6.63 -19.10
CA ARG A 130 -38.09 7.16 -20.45
C ARG A 130 -37.28 8.38 -20.91
#